data_AF-A0A3D4HBA8-F1
#
_entry.id   AF-A0A3D4HBA8-F1
#
_cell.length_a   1.000
_cell.length_b   1.000
_cell.length_c   1.000
_cell.angle_alpha   90.00
_cell.angle_beta   90.00
_cell.angle_gamma   90.00
#
_symmetry.space_group_name_H-M   'P 1'
#
loop_
_entity.id
_entity.type
_entity.pdbx_description
1 polymer ?
#
loop_
_entity_poly.entity_id
_entity_poly.type
_entity_poly.pdbx_seq_one_letter_code
_entity_poly.pdbx_strand_id
1 'polypeptide(L)'
;NPYWGTWMFESGQTEKAARIVKRYMKRPPEHLYHTTQDPHEQVNLAGDPRYAEIKAELSRELDLWMHDQNDPGAPLDTREAHAAAKRGEHIY
;
A
#
# COMPACT_ATOMS: atom_id res chain seq x y z
N ASN A 1 16.24 11.90 -3.98
CA ASN A 1 14.89 12.43 -4.25
C ASN A 1 14.83 13.88 -3.75
N PRO A 2 14.96 14.89 -4.62
CA PRO A 2 15.15 16.29 -4.20
C PRO A 2 13.89 16.95 -3.61
N TYR A 3 12.69 16.42 -3.86
CA TYR A 3 11.43 17.07 -3.47
C TYR A 3 10.92 16.69 -2.07
N TRP A 4 11.34 15.52 -1.56
CA TRP A 4 10.87 15.00 -0.26
C TRP A 4 11.21 15.93 0.91
N GLY A 5 12.42 16.49 0.93
CA GLY A 5 12.85 17.43 1.97
C GLY A 5 11.99 18.70 2.00
N THR A 6 11.62 19.22 0.83
CA THR A 6 10.73 20.37 0.71
C THR A 6 9.34 20.06 1.23
N TRP A 7 8.75 18.93 0.86
CA TRP A 7 7.43 18.53 1.37
C TRP A 7 7.42 18.30 2.87
N MET A 8 8.47 17.72 3.44
CA MET A 8 8.64 17.56 4.88
C MET A 8 8.69 18.92 5.59
N PHE A 9 9.44 19.87 5.06
CA PHE A 9 9.51 21.23 5.63
C PHE A 9 8.15 21.94 5.53
N GLU A 10 7.52 21.94 4.36
CA GLU A 10 6.22 22.55 4.12
C GLU A 10 5.08 21.90 4.91
N SER A 11 5.23 20.64 5.33
CA SER A 11 4.24 19.93 6.14
C SER A 11 4.00 20.58 7.51
N GLY A 12 5.00 21.30 8.04
CA GLY A 12 4.86 22.11 9.25
C GLY A 12 4.19 23.47 9.02
N GLN A 13 3.98 23.85 7.76
CA GLN A 13 3.50 25.17 7.36
C GLN A 13 2.11 25.15 6.73
N THR A 14 1.78 24.08 6.00
CA THR A 14 0.51 23.98 5.26
C THR A 14 -0.19 22.66 5.52
N GLU A 15 -1.51 22.71 5.67
CA GLU A 15 -2.34 21.51 5.85
C GLU A 15 -2.26 20.58 4.62
N LYS A 16 -2.13 21.15 3.42
CA LYS A 16 -1.99 20.38 2.17
C LYS A 16 -0.72 19.51 2.19
N ALA A 17 0.44 20.09 2.51
CA ALA A 17 1.69 19.34 2.59
C ALA A 17 1.66 18.35 3.78
N ALA A 18 1.08 18.75 4.92
CA ALA A 18 0.87 17.87 6.06
C ALA A 18 0.07 16.62 5.68
N ARG A 19 -1.03 16.78 4.94
CA ARG A 19 -1.87 15.67 4.47
C ARG A 19 -1.11 14.74 3.52
N ILE A 20 -0.33 15.28 2.58
CA ILE A 20 0.46 14.48 1.62
C ILE A 20 1.52 13.65 2.38
N VAL A 21 2.32 14.30 3.22
CA VAL A 21 3.35 13.64 4.01
C VAL A 21 2.75 12.58 4.93
N LYS A 22 1.67 12.92 5.65
CA LYS A 22 0.98 11.98 6.54
C LYS A 22 0.44 10.76 5.80
N ARG A 23 -0.18 10.95 4.64
CA ARG A 23 -0.68 9.84 3.80
C ARG A 23 0.46 8.94 3.33
N TYR A 24 1.59 9.53 2.92
CA TYR A 24 2.77 8.77 2.49
C TYR A 24 3.39 7.97 3.64
N MET A 25 3.49 8.58 4.83
CA MET A 25 4.14 7.96 5.98
C MET A 25 3.26 6.98 6.75
N LYS A 26 1.94 7.17 6.74
CA LYS A 26 0.98 6.28 7.40
C LYS A 26 0.11 5.59 6.36
N ARG A 27 0.57 4.42 5.92
CA ARG A 27 -0.15 3.57 4.98
C ARG A 27 -0.89 2.47 5.75
N PRO A 28 -2.24 2.45 5.73
CA PRO A 28 -2.97 1.27 6.18
C PRO A 28 -2.60 0.03 5.35
N PRO A 29 -2.87 -1.19 5.87
CA PRO A 29 -2.57 -2.43 5.17
C PRO A 29 -3.22 -2.50 3.78
N GLU A 30 -4.43 -1.95 3.65
CA GLU A 30 -5.21 -2.00 2.42
C GLU A 30 -5.67 -0.60 1.99
N HIS A 31 -5.74 -0.41 0.68
CA HIS A 31 -6.35 0.76 0.06
C HIS A 31 -7.32 0.33 -1.03
N LEU A 32 -8.49 0.97 -1.08
CA LEU A 32 -9.51 0.76 -2.09
C LEU A 32 -9.86 2.11 -2.71
N TYR A 33 -9.87 2.20 -4.03
CA TYR A 33 -10.15 3.44 -4.75
C TYR A 33 -11.16 3.22 -5.86
N HIS A 34 -11.99 4.22 -6.10
CA HIS A 34 -12.86 4.26 -7.27
C HIS A 34 -12.17 5.07 -8.38
N THR A 35 -11.35 4.41 -9.19
CA THR A 35 -10.46 5.07 -10.17
C THR A 35 -11.17 5.98 -11.18
N THR A 36 -12.40 5.65 -11.59
CA THR A 36 -13.20 6.51 -12.49
C THR A 36 -13.62 7.83 -11.82
N GLN A 37 -13.91 7.83 -10.52
CA GLN A 37 -14.34 9.01 -9.77
C GLN A 37 -13.17 9.74 -9.09
N ASP A 38 -12.10 9.02 -8.80
CA ASP A 38 -10.87 9.49 -8.16
C ASP A 38 -9.64 9.02 -8.97
N PRO A 39 -9.35 9.67 -10.12
CA PRO A 39 -8.27 9.26 -11.03
C PRO A 39 -6.86 9.35 -10.42
N HIS A 40 -6.73 10.02 -9.27
CA HIS A 40 -5.47 10.19 -8.56
C HIS A 40 -5.45 9.42 -7.23
N GLU A 41 -6.45 8.57 -7.00
CA GLU A 41 -6.54 7.64 -5.88
C GLU A 41 -6.29 8.36 -4.55
N GLN A 42 -6.84 9.55 -4.34
CA GLN A 42 -6.62 10.36 -3.16
C GLN A 42 -7.50 9.95 -1.97
N VAL A 43 -8.64 9.32 -2.24
CA VAL A 43 -9.67 8.99 -1.25
C VAL A 43 -9.73 7.48 -1.02
N ASN A 44 -9.08 7.02 0.05
CA ASN A 44 -9.12 5.60 0.42
C ASN A 44 -10.49 5.21 0.98
N LEU A 45 -11.17 4.29 0.30
CA LEU A 45 -12.49 3.74 0.63
C LEU A 45 -12.42 2.44 1.45
N ALA A 46 -11.23 1.91 1.75
CA ALA A 46 -11.07 0.57 2.35
C ALA A 46 -11.69 0.40 3.75
N GLY A 47 -11.95 1.51 4.45
CA GLY A 47 -12.62 1.52 5.75
C GLY A 47 -14.10 1.91 5.71
N ASP A 48 -14.66 2.18 4.54
CA ASP A 48 -16.06 2.58 4.38
C ASP A 48 -16.96 1.33 4.24
N PRO A 49 -17.91 1.09 5.16
CA PRO A 49 -18.78 -0.09 5.14
C PRO A 49 -19.59 -0.23 3.85
N ARG A 50 -19.88 0.87 3.14
CA ARG A 50 -20.62 0.86 1.87
C ARG A 50 -19.88 0.11 0.76
N TYR A 51 -18.57 -0.04 0.89
CA TYR A 51 -17.71 -0.72 -0.08
C TYR A 51 -17.16 -2.04 0.44
N ALA A 52 -17.68 -2.56 1.56
CA ALA A 52 -17.18 -3.79 2.17
C ALA A 52 -17.30 -5.01 1.25
N GLU A 53 -18.41 -5.11 0.51
CA GLU A 53 -18.66 -6.23 -0.42
C GLU A 53 -17.66 -6.25 -1.58
N ILE A 54 -17.50 -5.13 -2.30
CA ILE A 54 -16.53 -5.03 -3.40
C ILE A 54 -15.08 -5.19 -2.91
N LYS A 55 -14.77 -4.70 -1.70
CA LYS A 55 -13.46 -4.93 -1.08
C LYS A 55 -13.20 -6.42 -0.89
N ALA A 56 -14.17 -7.15 -0.34
CA ALA A 56 -14.04 -8.58 -0.10
C ALA A 56 -13.93 -9.38 -1.40
N GLU A 57 -14.67 -8.98 -2.44
CA GLU A 57 -14.55 -9.56 -3.78
C GLU A 57 -13.14 -9.38 -4.34
N LEU A 58 -12.63 -8.14 -4.40
CA LEU A 58 -11.31 -7.84 -4.93
C LEU A 58 -10.17 -8.50 -4.11
N SER A 59 -10.31 -8.55 -2.78
CA SER A 59 -9.35 -9.25 -1.91
C SER A 59 -9.27 -10.73 -2.27
N ARG A 60 -10.41 -11.38 -2.48
CA ARG A 60 -10.45 -12.81 -2.86
C ARG A 60 -9.81 -13.04 -4.23
N GLU A 61 -10.09 -12.20 -5.22
CA GLU A 61 -9.47 -12.32 -6.55
C GLU A 61 -7.94 -12.11 -6.49
N LEU A 62 -7.48 -11.19 -5.63
CA LEU A 62 -6.05 -11.01 -5.37
C LEU A 62 -5.41 -12.26 -4.76
N ASP A 63 -6.04 -12.83 -3.72
CA ASP A 63 -5.54 -14.05 -3.06
C ASP A 63 -5.46 -15.24 -4.05
N LEU A 64 -6.46 -15.40 -4.91
CA LEU A 64 -6.49 -16.43 -5.95
C LEU A 64 -5.35 -16.22 -6.96
N TRP A 65 -5.12 -14.98 -7.38
CA TRP A 65 -4.04 -14.65 -8.31
C TRP A 65 -2.67 -14.89 -7.68
N MET A 66 -2.45 -14.45 -6.44
CA MET A 66 -1.20 -14.70 -5.72
C MET A 66 -0.90 -16.19 -5.61
N HIS A 67 -1.90 -17.00 -5.28
CA HIS A 67 -1.76 -18.46 -5.25
C HIS A 67 -1.35 -19.02 -6.62
N ASP A 68 -1.99 -18.59 -7.72
CA ASP A 68 -1.66 -19.03 -9.08
C ASP A 68 -0.21 -18.66 -9.49
N GLN A 69 0.27 -17.50 -9.03
CA GLN A 69 1.65 -17.07 -9.28
C GLN A 69 2.67 -17.72 -8.34
N ASN A 70 2.25 -18.59 -7.43
CA ASN A 70 3.06 -19.09 -6.31
C ASN A 70 3.68 -17.95 -5.49
N ASP A 71 2.97 -16.83 -5.36
CA ASP A 71 3.38 -15.67 -4.58
C ASP A 71 3.01 -15.87 -3.10
N PRO A 72 4.00 -15.99 -2.20
CA PRO A 72 3.77 -16.08 -0.75
C PRO A 72 3.21 -14.79 -0.15
N GLY A 73 3.42 -13.64 -0.82
CA GLY A 73 3.01 -12.32 -0.35
C GLY A 73 3.88 -11.77 0.78
N ALA A 74 3.23 -11.17 1.78
CA ALA A 74 3.86 -10.48 2.90
C ALA A 74 4.98 -11.24 3.66
N PRO A 75 4.98 -12.59 3.78
CA PRO A 75 6.11 -13.33 4.34
C PRO A 75 7.45 -13.12 3.62
N LEU A 76 7.44 -12.78 2.31
CA LEU A 76 8.65 -12.43 1.56
C LEU A 76 9.30 -11.14 2.03
N ASP A 77 8.52 -10.19 2.55
CA ASP A 77 9.00 -8.86 2.96
C ASP A 77 9.68 -8.86 4.34
N THR A 78 9.89 -10.04 4.93
CA THR A 78 10.55 -10.18 6.23
C THR A 78 12.07 -10.02 6.13
N ARG A 79 12.70 -9.56 7.22
CA ARG A 79 14.16 -9.46 7.30
C ARG A 79 14.86 -10.79 7.08
N GLU A 80 14.23 -11.87 7.54
CA GLU A 80 14.72 -13.23 7.40
C GLU A 80 14.69 -13.68 5.94
N ALA A 81 13.54 -13.58 5.27
CA ALA A 81 13.40 -13.89 3.84
C ALA A 81 14.40 -13.08 2.99
N HIS A 82 14.53 -11.78 3.25
CA HIS A 82 15.54 -10.95 2.58
C HIS A 82 16.98 -11.40 2.84
N ALA A 83 17.32 -11.77 4.08
CA ALA A 83 18.66 -12.21 4.43
C ALA A 83 19.00 -13.55 3.77
N ALA A 84 18.04 -14.47 3.70
CA ALA A 84 18.20 -15.77 3.09
C ALA A 84 18.31 -15.68 1.56
N ALA A 85 17.47 -14.85 0.91
CA ALA A 85 17.59 -14.54 -0.51
C ALA A 85 18.97 -13.98 -0.88
N LYS A 86 19.55 -13.10 -0.05
CA LYS A 86 20.93 -12.58 -0.28
C LYS A 86 22.01 -13.66 -0.24
N ARG A 87 21.76 -14.78 0.43
CA ARG A 87 22.65 -15.95 0.47
C ARG A 87 22.34 -16.98 -0.62
N GLY A 88 21.32 -16.76 -1.44
CA GLY A 88 20.81 -17.73 -2.41
C GLY A 88 19.92 -18.82 -1.79
N GLU A 89 19.55 -18.68 -0.52
CA GLU A 89 18.73 -19.61 0.26
C GLU A 89 17.29 -19.09 0.28
N HIS A 90 16.59 -19.12 -0.85
CA HIS A 90 15.20 -18.65 -0.92
C HIS A 90 14.29 -19.54 -0.04
N ILE A 91 13.65 -18.95 0.97
CA ILE A 91 12.77 -19.65 1.92
C ILE A 91 11.38 -19.91 1.32
N TYR A 92 11.02 -19.11 0.32
CA TYR A 92 9.80 -19.20 -0.46
C TYR A 92 10.14 -19.07 -1.94
#